data_AF-L0RE32-F1
#
_entry.id   AF-L0RE32-F1
#
_cell.length_a   1.000
_cell.length_b   1.000
_cell.length_c   1.000
_cell.angle_alpha   90.00
_cell.angle_beta   90.00
_cell.angle_gamma   90.00
#
_symmetry.space_group_name_H-M   'P 1'
#
loop_
_entity.id
_entity.type
_entity.pdbx_description
1 polymer ?
#
loop_
_entity_poly.entity_id
_entity_poly.type
_entity_poly.pdbx_seq_one_letter_code
_entity_poly.pdbx_strand_id
1 'polypeptide(L)'
;MKKIITLAITTIMVAAWSASAFAADIIVYSARKEHLIKPLFEAYTAETGVKIKYITGKAGALLERIKAEGANTSADLFITVDAGNLWYAAEEGVLAPIKSATLEKNVPSHLRDPQNRWFGLSVRARTIVYNKNKVSPEELSTYEALGDSKWNKRLLLRTSKKVYNQSLVASFIADNGEVETEKVIKSWIANLPVAPFSSDTKALEAVAAGVGDVAIVNTYYFGRLLKKNPELPLAIFWPNQKTNGVHMNASGAGVTANAKNKKEAIKLLEWLSSDKAQGKFAALNLEYPVNPEVKPDPIVAAWGEFKGNPMNVSNYGKFQAEAIKLMDRAGYK
;
A
#
# COMPACT_ATOMS: atom_id res chain seq x y z
N MET A 1 24.92 43.66 76.08
CA MET A 1 25.64 43.88 74.81
C MET A 1 26.65 42.74 74.67
N LYS A 2 26.69 41.83 73.70
CA LYS A 2 26.11 41.65 72.36
C LYS A 2 25.90 40.12 72.15
N LYS A 3 24.78 39.71 71.55
CA LYS A 3 24.57 38.38 70.95
C LYS A 3 24.86 38.51 69.45
N ILE A 4 25.69 37.64 68.88
CA ILE A 4 25.85 37.44 67.42
C ILE A 4 26.16 35.94 67.26
N ILE A 5 25.17 35.05 67.19
CA ILE A 5 24.43 34.56 66.02
C ILE A 5 25.36 34.06 64.90
N THR A 6 25.62 32.75 64.97
CA THR A 6 26.16 31.89 63.91
C THR A 6 25.14 31.77 62.78
N LEU A 7 25.50 32.15 61.55
CA LEU A 7 24.68 31.91 60.36
C LEU A 7 25.38 30.88 59.48
N ALA A 8 24.88 29.64 59.51
CA ALA A 8 25.26 28.58 58.59
C ALA A 8 24.58 28.83 57.24
N ILE A 9 25.37 29.03 56.19
CA ILE A 9 24.89 29.12 54.81
C ILE A 9 24.83 27.70 54.26
N THR A 10 23.64 27.10 54.26
CA THR A 10 23.37 25.84 53.57
C THR A 10 22.94 26.18 52.14
N THR A 11 23.88 26.15 51.20
CA THR A 11 23.59 26.31 49.77
C THR A 11 22.92 25.03 49.26
N ILE A 12 21.60 25.04 49.13
CA ILE A 12 20.85 23.96 48.47
C ILE A 12 21.10 24.08 46.97
N MET A 13 22.02 23.25 46.46
CA MET A 13 22.19 23.00 45.04
C MET A 13 20.97 22.19 44.56
N VAL A 14 19.94 22.87 44.04
CA VAL A 14 18.87 22.20 43.29
C VAL A 14 19.46 21.77 41.96
N ALA A 15 20.02 20.56 41.93
CA ALA A 15 20.29 19.87 40.68
C ALA A 15 18.94 19.64 39.98
N ALA A 16 18.64 20.48 38.99
CA ALA A 16 17.55 20.25 38.07
C ALA A 16 17.85 18.95 37.31
N TRP A 17 17.37 17.84 37.85
CA TRP A 17 17.39 16.56 37.18
C TRP A 17 16.37 16.67 36.05
N SER A 18 16.82 17.13 34.89
CA SER A 18 16.09 16.98 33.64
C SER A 18 15.98 15.48 33.40
N ALA A 19 14.94 14.85 33.97
CA ALA A 19 14.51 13.53 33.56
C ALA A 19 14.19 13.65 32.08
N SER A 20 15.16 13.28 31.23
CA SER A 20 14.91 13.03 29.83
C SER A 20 13.85 11.94 29.84
N ALA A 21 12.59 12.32 29.60
CA ALA A 21 11.51 11.38 29.44
C ALA A 21 11.89 10.53 28.24
N PHE A 22 12.48 9.36 28.49
CA PHE A 22 12.75 8.39 27.45
C PHE A 22 11.40 8.10 26.80
N ALA A 23 11.23 8.53 25.55
CA ALA A 23 10.03 8.27 24.79
C ALA A 23 9.82 6.76 24.75
N ALA A 24 8.60 6.31 25.10
CA ALA A 24 8.28 4.90 25.15
C ALA A 24 8.50 4.26 23.77
N ASP A 25 9.10 3.06 23.75
CA ASP A 25 9.33 2.31 22.51
C ASP A 25 8.00 2.06 21.78
N ILE A 26 7.95 2.31 20.47
CA ILE A 26 6.81 1.95 19.61
C ILE A 26 7.01 0.53 19.10
N ILE A 27 5.98 -0.31 19.15
CA ILE A 27 6.00 -1.66 18.56
C ILE A 27 5.17 -1.70 17.28
N VAL A 28 5.80 -2.05 16.16
CA VAL A 28 5.17 -2.07 14.83
C VAL A 28 5.05 -3.50 14.30
N TYR A 29 3.84 -3.93 13.95
CA TYR A 29 3.64 -5.17 13.18
C TYR A 29 3.49 -4.81 11.71
N SER A 30 4.38 -5.32 10.85
CA SER A 30 4.44 -4.93 9.44
C SER A 30 4.35 -6.11 8.47
N ALA A 31 3.42 -6.04 7.53
CA ALA A 31 3.36 -6.97 6.40
C ALA A 31 4.31 -6.60 5.25
N ARG A 32 5.03 -5.47 5.36
CA ARG A 32 6.10 -5.10 4.41
C ARG A 32 7.39 -5.84 4.78
N LYS A 33 8.25 -6.03 3.78
CA LYS A 33 9.58 -6.64 3.99
C LYS A 33 10.46 -5.69 4.78
N GLU A 34 11.32 -6.25 5.63
CA GLU A 34 12.18 -5.48 6.54
C GLU A 34 13.01 -4.40 5.83
N HIS A 35 13.65 -4.72 4.72
CA HIS A 35 14.45 -3.75 3.94
C HIS A 35 13.64 -2.55 3.42
N LEU A 36 12.30 -2.62 3.40
CA LEU A 36 11.41 -1.55 2.99
C LEU A 36 10.96 -0.65 4.15
N ILE A 37 11.21 -1.03 5.40
CA ILE A 37 10.72 -0.32 6.59
C ILE A 37 11.84 0.06 7.57
N LYS A 38 12.87 -0.78 7.73
CA LYS A 38 13.99 -0.55 8.65
C LYS A 38 14.68 0.80 8.42
N PRO A 39 15.01 1.21 7.18
CA PRO A 39 15.66 2.50 6.94
C PRO A 39 14.79 3.73 7.26
N LEU A 40 13.47 3.56 7.37
CA LEU A 40 12.54 4.63 7.76
C LEU A 40 12.46 4.72 9.29
N PHE A 41 12.38 3.57 9.95
CA PHE A 41 12.36 3.50 11.41
C PHE A 41 13.66 4.04 12.02
N GLU A 42 14.81 3.70 11.44
CA GLU A 42 16.11 4.25 11.83
C GLU A 42 16.15 5.78 11.69
N ALA A 43 15.60 6.31 10.60
CA ALA A 43 15.54 7.76 10.37
C ALA A 43 14.62 8.46 11.39
N TYR A 44 13.45 7.89 11.67
CA TYR A 44 12.55 8.40 12.71
C TYR A 44 13.20 8.37 14.10
N THR A 45 13.87 7.27 14.46
CA THR A 45 14.57 7.17 15.74
C THR A 45 15.74 8.16 15.83
N ALA A 46 16.49 8.38 14.76
CA ALA A 46 17.56 9.38 14.73
C ALA A 46 17.04 10.81 14.91
N GLU A 47 15.86 11.13 14.35
CA GLU A 47 15.26 12.46 14.44
C GLU A 47 14.59 12.72 15.80
N THR A 48 13.95 11.71 16.39
CA THR A 48 13.04 11.90 17.54
C THR A 48 13.56 11.30 18.85
N GLY A 49 14.56 10.43 18.79
CA GLY A 49 15.01 9.62 19.92
C GLY A 49 14.06 8.46 20.29
N VAL A 50 12.89 8.33 19.64
CA VAL A 50 11.92 7.27 19.91
C VAL A 50 12.35 5.98 19.24
N LYS A 51 12.55 4.91 20.01
CA LYS A 51 12.95 3.60 19.46
C LYS A 51 11.75 2.87 18.89
N ILE A 52 11.95 2.21 17.76
CA ILE A 52 10.95 1.36 17.12
C ILE A 52 11.40 -0.10 17.16
N LYS A 53 10.58 -0.94 17.79
CA LYS A 53 10.68 -2.40 17.69
C LYS A 53 9.67 -2.86 16.65
N TYR A 54 10.01 -3.87 15.84
CA TYR A 54 9.06 -4.34 14.83
C TYR A 54 9.12 -5.84 14.59
N ILE A 55 8.00 -6.38 14.13
CA ILE A 55 7.85 -7.76 13.67
C ILE A 55 7.37 -7.71 12.22
N THR A 56 8.01 -8.49 11.34
CA THR A 56 7.55 -8.64 9.95
C THR A 56 6.89 -9.98 9.72
N GLY A 57 5.90 -10.03 8.82
CA GLY A 57 5.12 -11.24 8.59
C GLY A 57 4.19 -11.16 7.39
N LYS A 58 3.36 -12.19 7.19
CA LYS A 58 2.28 -12.14 6.20
C LYS A 58 1.11 -11.35 6.79
N ALA A 59 0.43 -10.54 5.97
CA ALA A 59 -0.67 -9.67 6.40
C ALA A 59 -1.73 -10.40 7.23
N GLY A 60 -2.30 -11.49 6.70
CA GLY A 60 -3.31 -12.27 7.43
C GLY A 60 -2.80 -12.89 8.73
N ALA A 61 -1.56 -13.40 8.75
CA ALA A 61 -0.99 -13.99 9.97
C ALA A 61 -0.73 -12.94 11.07
N LEU A 62 -0.28 -11.74 10.69
CA LEU A 62 -0.10 -10.65 11.65
C LEU A 62 -1.45 -10.12 12.15
N LEU A 63 -2.46 -10.04 11.29
CA LEU A 63 -3.80 -9.64 11.68
C LEU A 63 -4.40 -10.62 12.70
N GLU A 64 -4.37 -11.92 12.39
CA GLU A 64 -4.85 -12.95 13.32
C GLU A 64 -4.07 -12.96 14.63
N ARG A 65 -2.77 -12.67 14.59
CA ARG A 65 -1.97 -12.49 15.80
C ARG A 65 -2.47 -11.31 16.65
N ILE A 66 -2.70 -10.14 16.06
CA ILE A 66 -3.19 -8.97 16.82
C ILE A 66 -4.57 -9.27 17.41
N LYS A 67 -5.46 -9.92 16.65
CA LYS A 67 -6.77 -10.38 17.13
C LYS A 67 -6.65 -11.33 18.32
N ALA A 68 -5.80 -12.36 18.21
CA ALA A 68 -5.57 -13.34 19.26
C ALA A 68 -4.95 -12.73 20.52
N GLU A 69 -4.05 -11.75 20.37
CA GLU A 69 -3.49 -11.00 21.49
C GLU A 69 -4.53 -10.07 22.16
N GLY A 70 -5.52 -9.57 21.41
CA GLY A 70 -6.64 -8.80 21.92
C GLY A 70 -6.19 -7.54 22.70
N ALA A 71 -6.74 -7.36 23.90
CA ALA A 71 -6.36 -6.26 24.80
C ALA A 71 -4.89 -6.33 25.27
N ASN A 72 -4.26 -7.51 25.16
CA ASN A 72 -2.87 -7.71 25.57
C ASN A 72 -1.87 -7.49 24.43
N THR A 73 -2.33 -7.14 23.22
CA THR A 73 -1.42 -6.92 22.09
C THR A 73 -0.32 -5.92 22.43
N SER A 74 0.86 -6.24 21.95
CA SER A 74 2.00 -5.35 22.06
C SER A 74 2.08 -4.38 20.89
N ALA A 75 1.38 -4.66 19.78
CA ALA A 75 1.45 -3.84 18.58
C ALA A 75 0.75 -2.49 18.81
N ASP A 76 1.48 -1.40 18.60
CA ASP A 76 0.95 -0.04 18.62
C ASP A 76 0.51 0.42 17.22
N LEU A 77 1.22 -0.03 16.18
CA LEU A 77 0.95 0.31 14.79
C LEU A 77 0.94 -0.95 13.93
N PHE A 78 -0.07 -1.09 13.08
CA PHE A 78 -0.14 -2.14 12.06
C PHE A 78 0.10 -1.54 10.68
N ILE A 79 1.15 -1.98 9.99
CA ILE A 79 1.45 -1.61 8.61
C ILE A 79 1.15 -2.80 7.71
N THR A 80 0.39 -2.59 6.64
CA THR A 80 0.13 -3.65 5.66
C THR A 80 0.12 -3.14 4.23
N VAL A 81 -0.03 -4.07 3.29
CA VAL A 81 -0.21 -3.80 1.88
C VAL A 81 -1.66 -4.07 1.51
N ASP A 82 -2.18 -3.36 0.51
CA ASP A 82 -3.56 -3.46 0.05
C ASP A 82 -4.60 -2.83 0.99
N ALA A 83 -5.38 -1.90 0.45
CA ALA A 83 -6.48 -1.27 1.17
C ALA A 83 -7.56 -2.27 1.59
N GLY A 84 -7.73 -3.40 0.87
CA GLY A 84 -8.64 -4.46 1.31
C GLY A 84 -8.22 -5.09 2.64
N ASN A 85 -6.90 -5.27 2.86
CA ASN A 85 -6.39 -5.79 4.13
C ASN A 85 -6.54 -4.77 5.27
N LEU A 86 -6.36 -3.47 4.97
CA LEU A 86 -6.56 -2.38 5.95
C LEU A 86 -8.03 -2.27 6.34
N TRP A 87 -8.94 -2.32 5.36
CA TRP A 87 -10.37 -2.34 5.58
C TRP A 87 -10.76 -3.54 6.44
N TYR A 88 -10.32 -4.74 6.09
CA TYR A 88 -10.61 -5.94 6.87
C TYR A 88 -10.11 -5.84 8.31
N ALA A 89 -8.88 -5.35 8.52
CA ALA A 89 -8.37 -5.11 9.87
C ALA A 89 -9.23 -4.10 10.66
N ALA A 90 -9.75 -3.07 10.00
CA ALA A 90 -10.61 -2.08 10.62
C ALA A 90 -11.99 -2.66 11.01
N GLU A 91 -12.58 -3.50 10.15
CA GLU A 91 -13.86 -4.18 10.41
C GLU A 91 -13.74 -5.24 11.51
N GLU A 92 -12.57 -5.87 11.64
CA GLU A 92 -12.26 -6.80 12.73
C GLU A 92 -11.93 -6.08 14.06
N GLY A 93 -12.13 -4.76 14.14
CA GLY A 93 -11.91 -3.97 15.35
C GLY A 93 -10.44 -3.83 15.77
N VAL A 94 -9.50 -4.17 14.89
CA VAL A 94 -8.06 -4.14 15.19
C VAL A 94 -7.51 -2.71 15.18
N LEU A 95 -8.14 -1.80 14.44
CA LEU A 95 -7.67 -0.44 14.24
C LEU A 95 -8.57 0.58 14.95
N ALA A 96 -7.95 1.54 15.64
CA ALA A 96 -8.67 2.66 16.26
C ALA A 96 -8.84 3.83 15.26
N PRO A 97 -9.99 4.54 15.30
CA PRO A 97 -10.10 5.82 14.63
C PRO A 97 -9.15 6.83 15.28
N ILE A 98 -8.51 7.65 14.46
CA ILE A 98 -7.65 8.75 14.90
C ILE A 98 -8.09 10.07 14.27
N LYS A 99 -7.84 11.18 14.97
CA LYS A 99 -8.04 12.53 14.44
C LYS A 99 -6.68 13.17 14.31
N SER A 100 -6.29 13.52 13.08
CA SER A 100 -5.01 14.16 12.79
C SER A 100 -5.16 15.05 11.56
N ALA A 101 -5.06 16.37 11.75
CA ALA A 101 -5.08 17.32 10.65
C ALA A 101 -3.89 17.09 9.71
N THR A 102 -2.75 16.64 10.23
CA THR A 102 -1.56 16.29 9.44
C THR A 102 -1.88 15.14 8.48
N LEU A 103 -2.49 14.05 8.97
CA LEU A 103 -2.83 12.92 8.11
C LEU A 103 -3.95 13.26 7.12
N GLU A 104 -4.94 14.04 7.53
CA GLU A 104 -6.02 14.48 6.65
C GLU A 104 -5.51 15.41 5.53
N LYS A 105 -4.49 16.23 5.80
CA LYS A 105 -3.79 17.04 4.80
C LYS A 105 -2.91 16.17 3.89
N ASN A 106 -2.09 15.31 4.47
CA ASN A 106 -1.04 14.58 3.74
C ASN A 106 -1.57 13.38 2.95
N VAL A 107 -2.73 12.83 3.32
CA VAL A 107 -3.30 11.64 2.68
C VAL A 107 -4.65 11.99 2.05
N PRO A 108 -4.73 12.01 0.70
CA PRO A 108 -5.98 12.27 -0.02
C PRO A 108 -7.13 11.41 0.48
N SER A 109 -8.34 11.97 0.51
CA SER A 109 -9.53 11.32 1.08
C SER A 109 -9.85 9.95 0.48
N HIS A 110 -9.55 9.74 -0.80
CA HIS A 110 -9.75 8.46 -1.48
C HIS A 110 -8.70 7.39 -1.12
N LEU A 111 -7.59 7.76 -0.46
CA LEU A 111 -6.50 6.87 -0.04
C LEU A 111 -6.48 6.61 1.47
N ARG A 112 -7.53 6.99 2.19
CA ARG A 112 -7.71 6.75 3.63
C ARG A 112 -9.12 6.27 3.96
N ASP A 113 -9.25 5.68 5.14
CA ASP A 113 -10.53 5.23 5.67
C ASP A 113 -11.48 6.40 5.91
N PRO A 114 -12.76 6.34 5.47
CA PRO A 114 -13.74 7.38 5.79
C PRO A 114 -13.97 7.57 7.30
N GLN A 115 -13.68 6.55 8.11
CA GLN A 115 -13.78 6.59 9.57
C GLN A 115 -12.42 6.85 10.26
N ASN A 116 -11.39 7.21 9.48
CA ASN A 116 -10.04 7.52 9.95
C ASN A 116 -9.36 6.40 10.77
N ARG A 117 -9.66 5.13 10.50
CA ARG A 117 -9.00 3.98 11.17
C ARG A 117 -7.66 3.61 10.54
N TRP A 118 -7.45 3.96 9.27
CA TRP A 118 -6.19 3.74 8.55
C TRP A 118 -5.96 4.78 7.46
N PHE A 119 -4.70 4.91 7.07
CA PHE A 119 -4.21 5.89 6.10
C PHE A 119 -3.22 5.23 5.14
N GLY A 120 -3.33 5.52 3.85
CA GLY A 120 -2.33 5.17 2.86
C GLY A 120 -0.98 5.83 3.17
N LEU A 121 0.11 5.14 2.82
CA LEU A 121 1.50 5.59 2.93
C LEU A 121 2.28 5.48 1.62
N SER A 122 1.78 4.69 0.66
CA SER A 122 2.26 4.72 -0.72
C SER A 122 1.17 4.13 -1.61
N VAL A 123 1.21 4.49 -2.89
CA VAL A 123 0.25 4.02 -3.90
C VAL A 123 0.96 3.21 -4.96
N ARG A 124 0.30 2.16 -5.43
CA ARG A 124 0.70 1.40 -6.61
C ARG A 124 -0.43 1.43 -7.63
N ALA A 125 -0.07 1.57 -8.90
CA ALA A 125 -0.98 1.41 -10.01
C ALA A 125 -0.97 -0.05 -10.45
N ARG A 126 -2.15 -0.66 -10.62
CA ARG A 126 -2.29 -1.96 -11.29
C ARG A 126 -2.70 -1.70 -12.72
N THR A 127 -1.77 -1.84 -13.66
CA THR A 127 -1.90 -1.32 -15.02
C THR A 127 -1.58 -2.37 -16.07
N ILE A 128 -1.77 -2.01 -17.35
CA ILE A 128 -1.41 -2.86 -18.48
C ILE A 128 0.08 -2.68 -18.77
N VAL A 129 0.80 -3.79 -18.95
CA VAL A 129 2.12 -3.82 -19.55
C VAL A 129 2.05 -4.66 -20.82
N TYR A 130 2.65 -4.17 -21.90
CA TYR A 130 2.61 -4.80 -23.21
C TYR A 130 3.99 -4.99 -23.81
N ASN A 131 4.11 -5.93 -24.76
CA ASN A 131 5.30 -6.11 -25.57
C ASN A 131 5.33 -5.09 -26.72
N LYS A 132 6.26 -4.14 -26.67
CA LYS A 132 6.41 -3.06 -27.67
C LYS A 132 6.71 -3.56 -29.08
N ASN A 133 7.22 -4.77 -29.23
CA ASN A 133 7.49 -5.36 -30.55
C ASN A 133 6.25 -6.01 -31.17
N LYS A 134 5.14 -6.10 -30.43
CA LYS A 134 3.92 -6.85 -30.83
C LYS A 134 2.63 -6.04 -30.73
N VAL A 135 2.62 -4.99 -29.91
CA VAL A 135 1.43 -4.18 -29.64
C VAL A 135 1.77 -2.71 -29.72
N SER A 136 0.95 -1.97 -30.46
CA SER A 136 0.99 -0.51 -30.50
C SER A 136 0.12 0.07 -29.37
N PRO A 137 0.52 1.19 -28.71
CA PRO A 137 -0.29 1.83 -27.68
C PRO A 137 -1.72 2.17 -28.13
N GLU A 138 -1.93 2.45 -29.40
CA GLU A 138 -3.23 2.81 -30.00
C GLU A 138 -4.21 1.62 -30.02
N GLU A 139 -3.71 0.39 -29.88
CA GLU A 139 -4.55 -0.80 -29.75
C GLU A 139 -5.11 -0.94 -28.32
N LEU A 140 -4.55 -0.23 -27.35
CA LEU A 140 -4.91 -0.32 -25.94
C LEU A 140 -5.85 0.82 -25.54
N SER A 141 -6.78 0.53 -24.62
CA SER A 141 -7.76 1.52 -24.16
C SER A 141 -8.13 1.33 -22.70
N THR A 142 -8.93 0.31 -22.39
CA THR A 142 -9.41 0.04 -21.03
C THR A 142 -9.05 -1.36 -20.59
N TYR A 143 -9.22 -1.64 -19.29
CA TYR A 143 -9.09 -3.01 -18.79
C TYR A 143 -10.13 -3.94 -19.42
N GLU A 144 -11.37 -3.48 -19.55
CA GLU A 144 -12.49 -4.24 -20.09
C GLU A 144 -12.23 -4.67 -21.54
N ALA A 145 -11.62 -3.79 -22.35
CA ALA A 145 -11.26 -4.05 -23.73
C ALA A 145 -10.25 -5.20 -23.90
N LEU A 146 -9.55 -5.64 -22.86
CA LEU A 146 -8.71 -6.85 -22.90
C LEU A 146 -9.53 -8.14 -23.05
N GLY A 147 -10.85 -8.06 -22.90
CA GLY A 147 -11.81 -9.12 -23.21
C GLY A 147 -12.19 -9.23 -24.69
N ASP A 148 -11.82 -8.26 -25.52
CA ASP A 148 -12.17 -8.27 -26.95
C ASP A 148 -11.48 -9.41 -27.70
N SER A 149 -12.09 -9.89 -28.79
CA SER A 149 -11.59 -11.02 -29.59
C SER A 149 -10.18 -10.82 -30.15
N LYS A 150 -9.75 -9.56 -30.35
CA LYS A 150 -8.40 -9.21 -30.80
C LYS A 150 -7.30 -9.61 -29.80
N TRP A 151 -7.67 -9.89 -28.54
CA TRP A 151 -6.76 -10.33 -27.48
C TRP A 151 -6.82 -11.85 -27.23
N ASN A 152 -7.54 -12.60 -28.06
CA ASN A 152 -7.58 -14.06 -27.97
C ASN A 152 -6.17 -14.66 -27.96
N LYS A 153 -5.83 -15.42 -26.92
CA LYS A 153 -4.50 -15.99 -26.66
C LYS A 153 -3.37 -14.95 -26.51
N ARG A 154 -3.69 -13.70 -26.17
CA ARG A 154 -2.70 -12.61 -26.03
C ARG A 154 -2.69 -11.98 -24.64
N LEU A 155 -3.71 -12.21 -23.81
CA LEU A 155 -3.78 -11.71 -22.43
C LEU A 155 -3.11 -12.68 -21.46
N LEU A 156 -2.19 -12.17 -20.63
CA LEU A 156 -1.59 -12.90 -19.51
C LEU A 156 -2.04 -12.30 -18.18
N LEU A 157 -2.38 -13.18 -17.24
CA LEU A 157 -2.84 -12.79 -15.91
C LEU A 157 -2.05 -13.51 -14.83
N ARG A 158 -2.02 -12.91 -13.63
CA ARG A 158 -1.63 -13.60 -12.38
C ARG A 158 -2.86 -14.27 -11.76
N THR A 159 -2.66 -15.30 -10.94
CA THR A 159 -3.76 -15.98 -10.20
C THR A 159 -4.71 -15.04 -9.45
N SER A 160 -6.01 -15.38 -9.45
CA SER A 160 -7.08 -14.70 -8.71
C SER A 160 -6.90 -14.73 -7.18
N LYS A 161 -6.09 -15.68 -6.65
CA LYS A 161 -5.79 -15.81 -5.21
C LYS A 161 -5.00 -14.64 -4.62
N LYS A 162 -4.51 -13.72 -5.47
CA LYS A 162 -3.73 -12.56 -5.01
C LYS A 162 -4.66 -11.37 -4.80
N VAL A 163 -4.49 -10.75 -3.63
CA VAL A 163 -5.27 -9.58 -3.20
C VAL A 163 -5.30 -8.45 -4.23
N TYR A 164 -4.25 -8.29 -5.04
CA TYR A 164 -4.22 -7.26 -6.09
C TYR A 164 -5.30 -7.45 -7.17
N ASN A 165 -5.56 -8.71 -7.57
CA ASN A 165 -6.64 -9.01 -8.51
C ASN A 165 -8.01 -8.94 -7.82
N GLN A 166 -8.09 -9.38 -6.57
CA GLN A 166 -9.32 -9.27 -5.76
C GLN A 166 -9.75 -7.80 -5.65
N SER A 167 -8.82 -6.89 -5.34
CA SER A 167 -9.09 -5.47 -5.22
C SER A 167 -9.39 -4.79 -6.56
N LEU A 168 -8.77 -5.22 -7.66
CA LEU A 168 -9.13 -4.76 -9.01
C LEU A 168 -10.55 -5.17 -9.38
N VAL A 169 -10.91 -6.44 -9.19
CA VAL A 169 -12.26 -6.94 -9.48
C VAL A 169 -13.29 -6.31 -8.54
N ALA A 170 -12.97 -6.12 -7.26
CA ALA A 170 -13.81 -5.39 -6.32
C ALA A 170 -14.09 -3.96 -6.79
N SER A 171 -13.10 -3.28 -7.39
CA SER A 171 -13.32 -1.96 -8.00
C SER A 171 -14.27 -2.00 -9.20
N PHE A 172 -14.24 -3.05 -10.01
CA PHE A 172 -15.21 -3.22 -11.10
C PHE A 172 -16.62 -3.48 -10.57
N ILE A 173 -16.76 -4.28 -9.51
CA ILE A 173 -18.06 -4.49 -8.86
C ILE A 173 -18.59 -3.17 -8.29
N ALA A 174 -17.74 -2.38 -7.65
CA ALA A 174 -18.12 -1.09 -7.11
C ALA A 174 -18.57 -0.08 -8.19
N ASP A 175 -17.91 -0.06 -9.35
CA ASP A 175 -18.24 0.87 -10.45
C ASP A 175 -19.42 0.37 -11.31
N ASN A 176 -19.46 -0.92 -11.64
CA ASN A 176 -20.30 -1.48 -12.70
C ASN A 176 -21.30 -2.55 -12.22
N GLY A 177 -21.21 -2.97 -10.96
CA GLY A 177 -21.99 -4.09 -10.42
C GLY A 177 -21.45 -5.47 -10.80
N GLU A 178 -21.98 -6.50 -10.15
CA GLU A 178 -21.48 -7.88 -10.25
C GLU A 178 -21.69 -8.49 -11.64
N VAL A 179 -22.84 -8.22 -12.27
CA VAL A 179 -23.23 -8.82 -13.57
C VAL A 179 -22.28 -8.37 -14.69
N GLU A 180 -22.03 -7.06 -14.81
CA GLU A 180 -21.13 -6.55 -15.84
C GLU A 180 -19.68 -6.94 -15.56
N THR A 181 -19.28 -6.95 -14.29
CA THR A 181 -17.95 -7.41 -13.90
C THR A 181 -17.74 -8.88 -14.30
N GLU A 182 -18.72 -9.76 -14.08
CA GLU A 182 -18.59 -11.18 -14.40
C GLU A 182 -18.42 -11.40 -15.92
N LYS A 183 -19.11 -10.61 -16.75
CA LYS A 183 -18.92 -10.64 -18.20
C LYS A 183 -17.50 -10.28 -18.59
N VAL A 184 -16.94 -9.21 -18.01
CA VAL A 184 -15.56 -8.77 -18.26
C VAL A 184 -14.55 -9.83 -17.82
N ILE A 185 -14.73 -10.42 -16.63
CA ILE A 185 -13.78 -11.44 -16.16
C ILE A 185 -13.86 -12.71 -17.02
N LYS A 186 -15.06 -13.15 -17.41
CA LYS A 186 -15.21 -14.29 -18.33
C LYS A 186 -14.56 -14.04 -19.68
N SER A 187 -14.68 -12.85 -20.25
CA SER A 187 -14.04 -12.52 -21.52
C SER A 187 -12.51 -12.49 -21.41
N TRP A 188 -11.96 -12.03 -20.28
CA TRP A 188 -10.52 -12.16 -20.03
C TRP A 188 -10.05 -13.60 -19.96
N ILE A 189 -10.79 -14.47 -19.25
CA ILE A 189 -10.43 -15.89 -19.12
C ILE A 189 -10.46 -16.59 -20.48
N ALA A 190 -11.42 -16.26 -21.34
CA ALA A 190 -11.47 -16.78 -22.71
C ALA A 190 -10.26 -16.38 -23.57
N ASN A 191 -9.58 -15.28 -23.23
CA ASN A 191 -8.44 -14.74 -23.97
C ASN A 191 -7.06 -15.24 -23.49
N LEU A 192 -7.00 -16.11 -22.48
CA LEU A 192 -5.73 -16.59 -21.94
C LEU A 192 -5.10 -17.69 -22.82
N PRO A 193 -3.83 -17.57 -23.23
CA PRO A 193 -3.10 -18.65 -23.90
C PRO A 193 -2.65 -19.75 -22.94
N VAL A 194 -2.49 -19.41 -21.66
CA VAL A 194 -1.99 -20.29 -20.58
C VAL A 194 -2.70 -19.97 -19.26
N ALA A 195 -2.63 -20.89 -18.31
CA ALA A 195 -3.18 -20.66 -16.98
C ALA A 195 -2.50 -19.45 -16.27
N PRO A 196 -3.21 -18.74 -15.37
CA PRO A 196 -2.65 -17.58 -14.68
C PRO A 196 -1.35 -17.85 -13.93
N PHE A 197 -0.41 -16.91 -14.00
CA PHE A 197 0.91 -17.01 -13.39
C PHE A 197 0.89 -16.83 -11.88
N SER A 198 1.88 -17.40 -11.19
CA SER A 198 2.03 -17.25 -9.73
C SER A 198 2.46 -15.83 -9.31
N SER A 199 3.05 -15.04 -10.22
CA SER A 199 3.51 -13.68 -9.92
C SER A 199 3.44 -12.72 -11.10
N ASP A 200 3.35 -11.42 -10.82
CA ASP A 200 3.41 -10.36 -11.84
C ASP A 200 4.76 -10.37 -12.57
N THR A 201 5.88 -10.66 -11.90
CA THR A 201 7.20 -10.81 -12.55
C THR A 201 7.18 -11.92 -13.61
N LYS A 202 6.64 -13.09 -13.28
CA LYS A 202 6.52 -14.20 -14.25
C LYS A 202 5.60 -13.85 -15.42
N ALA A 203 4.52 -13.12 -15.17
CA ALA A 203 3.65 -12.65 -16.24
C ALA A 203 4.40 -11.69 -17.18
N LEU A 204 5.20 -10.76 -16.63
CA LEU A 204 6.02 -9.83 -17.42
C LEU A 204 7.11 -10.52 -18.23
N GLU A 205 7.81 -11.49 -17.63
CA GLU A 205 8.80 -12.32 -18.32
C GLU A 205 8.15 -13.08 -19.49
N ALA A 206 6.94 -13.61 -19.29
CA ALA A 206 6.18 -14.29 -20.33
C ALA A 206 5.70 -13.34 -21.44
N VAL A 207 5.33 -12.09 -21.12
CA VAL A 207 5.04 -11.05 -22.13
C VAL A 207 6.30 -10.74 -22.94
N ALA A 208 7.45 -10.57 -22.28
CA ALA A 208 8.71 -10.29 -22.94
C ALA A 208 9.15 -11.45 -23.86
N ALA A 209 8.86 -12.70 -23.45
CA ALA A 209 9.13 -13.91 -24.22
C ALA A 209 8.10 -14.20 -25.33
N GLY A 210 7.02 -13.44 -25.43
CA GLY A 210 5.99 -13.60 -26.47
C GLY A 210 5.02 -14.76 -26.25
N VAL A 211 4.86 -15.25 -25.01
CA VAL A 211 3.81 -16.23 -24.66
C VAL A 211 2.40 -15.63 -24.78
N GLY A 212 2.32 -14.32 -24.52
CA GLY A 212 1.21 -13.43 -24.80
C GLY A 212 1.76 -12.02 -24.94
N ASP A 213 0.90 -11.07 -25.27
CA ASP A 213 1.34 -9.74 -25.68
C ASP A 213 1.09 -8.66 -24.63
N VAL A 214 0.16 -8.90 -23.70
CA VAL A 214 -0.24 -7.94 -22.65
C VAL A 214 -0.46 -8.63 -21.32
N ALA A 215 -0.21 -7.93 -20.22
CA ALA A 215 -0.51 -8.40 -18.87
C ALA A 215 -1.01 -7.26 -17.96
N ILE A 216 -1.84 -7.61 -16.97
CA ILE A 216 -2.24 -6.70 -15.89
C ILE A 216 -1.35 -6.94 -14.65
N VAL A 217 -0.54 -5.94 -14.28
CA VAL A 217 0.45 -6.05 -13.20
C VAL A 217 0.56 -4.77 -12.38
N ASN A 218 1.15 -4.84 -11.18
CA ASN A 218 1.54 -3.62 -10.46
C ASN A 218 2.82 -3.03 -11.05
N THR A 219 2.86 -1.71 -11.18
CA THR A 219 3.99 -0.96 -11.79
C THR A 219 5.36 -1.26 -11.17
N TYR A 220 5.45 -1.44 -9.85
CA TYR A 220 6.73 -1.73 -9.21
C TYR A 220 7.36 -3.06 -9.63
N TYR A 221 6.58 -4.04 -10.11
CA TYR A 221 7.16 -5.27 -10.67
C TYR A 221 7.83 -5.00 -12.03
N PHE A 222 7.22 -4.15 -12.85
CA PHE A 222 7.82 -3.66 -14.09
C PHE A 222 9.11 -2.89 -13.80
N GLY A 223 9.07 -1.93 -12.87
CA GLY A 223 10.25 -1.15 -12.49
C GLY A 223 11.42 -2.02 -11.99
N ARG A 224 11.15 -2.98 -11.10
CA ARG A 224 12.18 -3.89 -10.60
C ARG A 224 12.72 -4.84 -11.66
N LEU A 225 11.88 -5.25 -12.62
CA LEU A 225 12.29 -6.12 -13.72
C LEU A 225 13.18 -5.36 -14.71
N LEU A 226 12.77 -4.16 -15.16
CA LEU A 226 13.58 -3.34 -16.06
C LEU A 226 14.86 -2.83 -15.42
N LYS A 227 14.88 -2.59 -14.10
CA LYS A 227 16.13 -2.28 -13.40
C LYS A 227 17.15 -3.42 -13.50
N LYS A 228 16.70 -4.68 -13.58
CA LYS A 228 17.59 -5.83 -13.76
C LYS A 228 17.94 -6.06 -15.23
N ASN A 229 16.95 -5.98 -16.11
CA ASN A 229 17.08 -6.23 -17.54
C ASN A 229 16.44 -5.08 -18.35
N PRO A 230 17.18 -3.99 -18.61
CA PRO A 230 16.64 -2.80 -19.30
C PRO A 230 16.18 -3.06 -20.75
N GLU A 231 16.77 -4.05 -21.41
CA GLU A 231 16.53 -4.38 -22.83
C GLU A 231 15.21 -5.13 -23.09
N LEU A 232 14.46 -5.48 -22.04
CA LEU A 232 13.19 -6.18 -22.25
C LEU A 232 12.21 -5.28 -23.03
N PRO A 233 11.50 -5.81 -24.04
CA PRO A 233 10.64 -5.02 -24.91
C PRO A 233 9.29 -4.70 -24.25
N LEU A 234 9.29 -4.28 -22.98
CA LEU A 234 8.10 -4.00 -22.20
C LEU A 234 7.84 -2.50 -22.11
N ALA A 235 6.57 -2.10 -22.12
CA ALA A 235 6.14 -0.76 -21.76
C ALA A 235 4.84 -0.76 -20.96
N ILE A 236 4.69 0.26 -20.12
CA ILE A 236 3.45 0.53 -19.41
C ILE A 236 2.47 1.22 -20.36
N PHE A 237 1.20 0.82 -20.27
CA PHE A 237 0.07 1.56 -20.77
C PHE A 237 -0.86 1.89 -19.61
N TRP A 238 -1.38 3.12 -19.59
CA TRP A 238 -2.31 3.61 -18.57
C TRP A 238 -3.74 3.45 -19.08
N PRO A 239 -4.51 2.45 -18.62
CA PRO A 239 -5.86 2.23 -19.12
C PRO A 239 -6.87 3.23 -18.55
N ASN A 240 -8.06 3.24 -19.14
CA ASN A 240 -9.24 3.95 -18.63
C ASN A 240 -9.07 5.48 -18.49
N GLN A 241 -8.12 6.08 -19.22
CA GLN A 241 -7.85 7.54 -19.14
C GLN A 241 -9.04 8.40 -19.60
N LYS A 242 -9.88 7.87 -20.50
CA LYS A 242 -11.11 8.51 -20.98
C LYS A 242 -12.34 8.21 -20.11
N THR A 243 -12.20 7.36 -19.09
CA THR A 243 -13.29 6.92 -18.21
C THR A 243 -12.93 7.22 -16.74
N ASN A 244 -12.84 6.20 -15.89
CA ASN A 244 -12.63 6.30 -14.46
C ASN A 244 -11.15 6.38 -14.05
N GLY A 245 -10.18 6.14 -14.94
CA GLY A 245 -8.75 6.18 -14.65
C GLY A 245 -8.17 4.84 -14.17
N VAL A 246 -6.86 4.81 -13.96
CA VAL A 246 -6.09 3.60 -13.59
C VAL A 246 -6.44 3.15 -12.18
N HIS A 247 -6.67 1.85 -11.98
CA HIS A 247 -6.84 1.28 -10.65
C HIS A 247 -5.58 1.52 -9.79
N MET A 248 -5.77 2.26 -8.70
CA MET A 248 -4.75 2.57 -7.71
C MET A 248 -5.04 1.85 -6.41
N ASN A 249 -4.01 1.42 -5.68
CA ASN A 249 -4.20 0.79 -4.38
C ASN A 249 -3.09 1.18 -3.42
N ALA A 250 -3.40 1.28 -2.13
CA ALA A 250 -2.46 1.77 -1.12
C ALA A 250 -1.78 0.65 -0.31
N SER A 251 -0.49 0.82 -0.03
CA SER A 251 0.07 0.31 1.22
C SER A 251 -0.21 1.35 2.30
N GLY A 252 -0.46 0.94 3.53
CA GLY A 252 -0.86 1.89 4.56
C GLY A 252 -0.74 1.32 5.95
N ALA A 253 -1.20 2.10 6.92
CA ALA A 253 -1.10 1.76 8.31
C ALA A 253 -2.28 2.30 9.12
N GLY A 254 -2.53 1.67 10.26
CA GLY A 254 -3.47 2.12 11.27
C GLY A 254 -2.90 1.90 12.66
N VAL A 255 -3.29 2.76 13.59
CA VAL A 255 -2.96 2.61 15.02
C VAL A 255 -3.89 1.54 15.58
N THR A 256 -3.32 0.57 16.29
CA THR A 256 -4.13 -0.53 16.82
C THR A 256 -5.08 -0.04 17.91
N ALA A 257 -6.22 -0.73 18.07
CA ALA A 257 -7.25 -0.35 19.04
C ALA A 257 -6.71 -0.36 20.49
N ASN A 258 -5.82 -1.31 20.79
CA ASN A 258 -5.23 -1.53 22.11
C ASN A 258 -3.77 -1.03 22.21
N ALA A 259 -3.36 -0.07 21.37
CA ALA A 259 -2.02 0.50 21.38
C ALA A 259 -1.66 1.08 22.76
N LYS A 260 -0.56 0.60 23.34
CA LYS A 260 -0.05 1.07 24.65
C LYS A 260 0.59 2.44 24.52
N ASN A 261 1.16 2.74 23.35
CA ASN A 261 1.85 3.97 23.02
C ASN A 261 1.10 4.76 21.93
N LYS A 262 -0.24 4.87 22.04
CA LYS A 262 -1.11 5.47 21.01
C LYS A 262 -0.63 6.83 20.50
N LYS A 263 -0.18 7.73 21.39
CA LYS A 263 0.31 9.07 20.99
C LYS A 263 1.57 9.00 20.13
N GLU A 264 2.51 8.14 20.48
CA GLU A 264 3.75 7.95 19.73
C GLU A 264 3.51 7.22 18.40
N ALA A 265 2.57 6.27 18.37
CA ALA A 265 2.14 5.62 17.13
C ALA A 265 1.49 6.60 16.14
N ILE A 266 0.68 7.54 16.62
CA ILE A 266 0.12 8.62 15.79
C ILE A 266 1.23 9.50 15.21
N LYS A 267 2.21 9.93 16.03
CA LYS A 267 3.35 10.72 15.56
C LYS A 267 4.18 10.00 14.51
N LEU A 268 4.43 8.69 14.69
CA LEU A 268 5.11 7.88 13.68
C LEU A 268 4.30 7.82 12.38
N LEU A 269 2.99 7.63 12.46
CA LEU A 269 2.12 7.60 11.29
C LEU A 269 2.10 8.95 10.55
N GLU A 270 2.01 10.07 11.29
CA GLU A 270 2.12 11.43 10.76
C GLU A 270 3.46 11.65 10.07
N TRP A 271 4.57 11.26 10.71
CA TRP A 271 5.90 11.36 10.13
C TRP A 271 6.04 10.52 8.86
N LEU A 272 5.52 9.28 8.84
CA LEU A 272 5.52 8.43 7.65
C LEU A 272 4.75 9.05 6.46
N SER A 273 3.77 9.92 6.72
CA SER A 273 3.01 10.67 5.70
C SER A 273 3.67 11.98 5.25
N SER A 274 4.70 12.43 5.98
CA SER A 274 5.39 13.69 5.68
C SER A 274 6.34 13.57 4.48
N ASP A 275 6.76 14.71 3.94
CA ASP A 275 7.78 14.82 2.91
C ASP A 275 9.10 14.12 3.27
N LYS A 276 9.51 14.18 4.54
CA LYS A 276 10.72 13.53 5.07
C LYS A 276 10.76 12.02 4.84
N ALA A 277 9.59 11.37 4.92
CA ALA A 277 9.49 9.92 4.86
C ALA A 277 8.92 9.42 3.53
N GLN A 278 7.92 10.10 2.98
CA GLN A 278 7.13 9.67 1.83
C GLN A 278 7.99 9.39 0.60
N GLY A 279 8.95 10.27 0.29
CA GLY A 279 9.86 10.08 -0.83
C GLY A 279 10.61 8.75 -0.71
N LYS A 280 11.18 8.48 0.47
CA LYS A 280 11.92 7.23 0.75
C LYS A 280 10.99 6.01 0.84
N PHE A 281 9.83 6.14 1.47
CA PHE A 281 8.86 5.06 1.63
C PHE A 281 8.38 4.53 0.29
N ALA A 282 8.05 5.44 -0.62
CA ALA A 282 7.61 5.13 -1.98
C ALA A 282 8.78 4.60 -2.84
N ALA A 283 9.91 5.32 -2.86
CA ALA A 283 11.06 4.99 -3.72
C ALA A 283 11.66 3.60 -3.45
N LEU A 284 11.77 3.18 -2.18
CA LEU A 284 12.36 1.88 -1.81
C LEU A 284 11.68 0.68 -2.48
N ASN A 285 10.40 0.81 -2.83
CA ASN A 285 9.67 -0.22 -3.55
C ASN A 285 9.18 0.23 -4.93
N LEU A 286 9.66 1.35 -5.47
CA LEU A 286 9.21 1.95 -6.74
C LEU A 286 7.68 2.14 -6.80
N GLU A 287 7.13 2.65 -5.69
CA GLU A 287 5.73 3.06 -5.55
C GLU A 287 5.62 4.60 -5.73
N TYR A 288 4.38 5.11 -5.77
CA TYR A 288 4.08 6.53 -5.76
C TYR A 288 3.84 7.02 -4.32
N PRO A 289 4.27 8.24 -3.95
CA PRO A 289 3.87 8.87 -2.70
C PRO A 289 2.35 9.04 -2.63
N VAL A 290 1.77 8.99 -1.42
CA VAL A 290 0.38 9.43 -1.22
C VAL A 290 0.27 10.94 -1.06
N ASN A 291 1.34 11.57 -0.57
CA ASN A 291 1.36 13.00 -0.30
C ASN A 291 1.54 13.76 -1.61
N PRO A 292 0.57 14.60 -2.02
CA PRO A 292 0.61 15.31 -3.29
C PRO A 292 1.73 16.35 -3.39
N GLU A 293 2.28 16.79 -2.26
CA GLU A 293 3.43 17.71 -2.23
C GLU A 293 4.76 16.98 -2.52
N VAL A 294 4.77 15.64 -2.52
CA VAL A 294 5.99 14.83 -2.66
C VAL A 294 6.09 14.25 -4.07
N LYS A 295 7.18 14.56 -4.76
CA LYS A 295 7.46 14.00 -6.09
C LYS A 295 7.83 12.52 -6.01
N PRO A 296 7.40 11.69 -6.97
CA PRO A 296 7.84 10.30 -7.06
C PRO A 296 9.34 10.23 -7.39
N ASP A 297 9.95 9.06 -7.11
CA ASP A 297 11.31 8.75 -7.54
C ASP A 297 11.47 8.96 -9.06
N PRO A 298 12.61 9.47 -9.57
CA PRO A 298 12.79 9.68 -11.00
C PRO A 298 12.51 8.46 -11.88
N ILE A 299 12.79 7.24 -11.40
CA ILE A 299 12.48 6.00 -12.12
C ILE A 299 10.96 5.83 -12.28
N VAL A 300 10.20 6.15 -11.23
CA VAL A 300 8.74 6.06 -11.21
C VAL A 300 8.12 7.20 -12.03
N ALA A 301 8.67 8.41 -11.93
CA ALA A 301 8.25 9.57 -12.71
C ALA A 301 8.43 9.35 -14.23
N ALA A 302 9.48 8.63 -14.63
CA ALA A 302 9.78 8.33 -16.03
C ALA A 302 8.73 7.43 -16.71
N TRP A 303 7.80 6.82 -15.97
CA TRP A 303 6.71 6.04 -16.56
C TRP A 303 5.57 6.91 -17.11
N GLY A 304 5.66 8.23 -16.92
CA GLY A 304 4.69 9.20 -17.41
C GLY A 304 3.55 9.47 -16.45
N GLU A 305 2.75 10.47 -16.80
CA GLU A 305 1.59 10.90 -16.04
C GLU A 305 0.34 10.09 -16.41
N PHE A 306 -0.58 9.95 -15.45
CA PHE A 306 -1.86 9.29 -15.69
C PHE A 306 -2.92 9.79 -14.69
N LYS A 307 -4.19 9.69 -15.10
CA LYS A 307 -5.35 9.83 -14.23
C LYS A 307 -5.57 8.53 -13.47
N GLY A 308 -5.39 8.56 -12.15
CA GLY A 308 -5.78 7.47 -11.25
C GLY A 308 -7.28 7.46 -10.97
N ASN A 309 -7.83 6.28 -10.65
CA ASN A 309 -9.23 6.14 -10.27
C ASN A 309 -9.48 6.82 -8.91
N PRO A 310 -10.42 7.79 -8.83
CA PRO A 310 -10.67 8.56 -7.60
C PRO A 310 -11.51 7.79 -6.57
N MET A 311 -11.91 6.55 -6.86
CA MET A 311 -12.64 5.69 -5.94
C MET A 311 -11.90 5.57 -4.60
N ASN A 312 -12.64 5.73 -3.51
CA ASN A 312 -12.07 5.48 -2.20
C ASN A 312 -11.69 4.00 -2.08
N VAL A 313 -10.43 3.75 -1.74
CA VAL A 313 -9.81 2.42 -1.71
C VAL A 313 -10.41 1.48 -0.65
N SER A 314 -11.25 1.98 0.28
CA SER A 314 -12.03 1.14 1.20
C SER A 314 -13.04 0.23 0.46
N ASN A 315 -13.52 0.63 -0.72
CA ASN A 315 -14.42 -0.18 -1.53
C ASN A 315 -13.79 -1.52 -1.93
N TYR A 316 -12.47 -1.59 -2.01
CA TYR A 316 -11.76 -2.82 -2.38
C TYR A 316 -11.89 -3.89 -1.31
N GLY A 317 -11.99 -3.51 -0.03
CA GLY A 317 -12.30 -4.41 1.07
C GLY A 317 -13.79 -4.75 1.10
N LYS A 318 -14.65 -3.72 0.99
CA LYS A 318 -16.11 -3.86 1.03
C LYS A 318 -16.65 -4.88 0.04
N PHE A 319 -16.11 -4.92 -1.18
CA PHE A 319 -16.55 -5.84 -2.25
C PHE A 319 -15.59 -7.01 -2.46
N GLN A 320 -14.64 -7.24 -1.55
CA GLN A 320 -13.61 -8.25 -1.75
C GLN A 320 -14.17 -9.67 -1.77
N ALA A 321 -15.14 -9.97 -0.89
CA ALA A 321 -15.75 -11.29 -0.80
C ALA A 321 -16.54 -11.63 -2.06
N GLU A 322 -17.29 -10.66 -2.59
CA GLU A 322 -18.02 -10.73 -3.85
C GLU A 322 -17.05 -10.92 -5.02
N ALA A 323 -15.95 -10.17 -5.05
CA ALA A 323 -14.91 -10.31 -6.07
C ALA A 323 -14.29 -11.71 -6.09
N ILE A 324 -14.00 -12.29 -4.92
CA ILE A 324 -13.47 -13.66 -4.81
C ILE A 324 -14.47 -14.67 -5.37
N LYS A 325 -15.74 -14.58 -4.96
CA LYS A 325 -16.81 -15.47 -5.44
C LYS A 325 -17.02 -15.34 -6.95
N LEU A 326 -17.04 -14.11 -7.46
CA LEU A 326 -17.19 -13.84 -8.89
C LEU A 326 -16.04 -14.44 -9.70
N MET A 327 -14.79 -14.22 -9.28
CA MET A 327 -13.63 -14.77 -9.97
C MET A 327 -13.67 -16.30 -10.02
N ASP A 328 -14.09 -16.96 -8.94
CA ASP A 328 -14.26 -18.42 -8.90
C ASP A 328 -15.34 -18.87 -9.91
N ARG A 329 -16.53 -18.26 -9.89
CA ARG A 329 -17.61 -18.56 -10.86
C ARG A 329 -17.21 -18.28 -12.31
N ALA A 330 -16.36 -17.29 -12.55
CA ALA A 330 -15.84 -16.95 -13.87
C ALA A 330 -14.70 -17.88 -14.34
N GLY A 331 -14.26 -18.83 -13.51
CA GLY A 331 -13.17 -19.76 -13.83
C GLY A 331 -11.77 -19.15 -13.74
N TYR A 332 -11.63 -18.00 -13.07
CA TYR A 332 -10.34 -17.34 -12.87
C TYR A 332 -9.57 -18.03 -11.74
N LYS A 333 -8.59 -18.86 -12.11
CA LYS A 333 -7.71 -19.63 -11.20
C LYS A 333 -6.59 -18.78 -10.58
#